data_AF-B9L4F4-F1
#
_entry.id   AF-B9L4F4-F1
#
_cell.length_a   1.000
_cell.length_b   1.000
_cell.length_c   1.000
_cell.angle_alpha   90.00
_cell.angle_beta   90.00
_cell.angle_gamma   90.00
#
_symmetry.space_group_name_H-M   'P 1'
#
loop_
_entity.id
_entity.type
_entity.pdbx_description
1 polymer ?
#
loop_
_entity_poly.entity_id
_entity_poly.type
_entity_poly.pdbx_seq_one_letter_code
_entity_poly.pdbx_strand_id
1 'polypeptide(L)'
;MDARQVELVLAHLCRKGLFGDVRAWCESRFDCVYVVTCPDCGCRFVLDETEFQELVERSNALQVCGVLPTAIDVRMFQPRLPFSG
;
A
#
# COMPACT_ATOMS: atom_id res chain seq x y z
N MET A 1 10.35 -2.84 -15.22
CA MET A 1 9.16 -2.94 -14.34
C MET A 1 9.42 -2.01 -13.17
N ASP A 2 8.42 -1.22 -12.82
CA ASP A 2 8.51 0.23 -12.62
C ASP A 2 9.00 0.71 -11.25
N ALA A 3 10.32 0.75 -11.05
CA ALA A 3 10.96 1.48 -9.93
C ALA A 3 10.44 2.94 -9.75
N ARG A 4 9.88 3.52 -10.81
CA ARG A 4 9.30 4.87 -10.82
C ARG A 4 8.13 5.03 -9.86
N GLN A 5 7.32 3.99 -9.65
CA GLN A 5 6.11 4.11 -8.84
C GLN A 5 6.44 4.19 -7.36
N VAL A 6 7.37 3.37 -6.89
CA VAL A 6 7.94 3.41 -5.54
C VAL A 6 8.57 4.77 -5.26
N GLU A 7 9.38 5.28 -6.18
CA GLU A 7 10.02 6.59 -6.07
C GLU A 7 9.00 7.74 -6.01
N LEU A 8 7.93 7.68 -6.80
CA LEU A 8 6.84 8.67 -6.77
C LEU A 8 6.11 8.66 -5.42
N VAL A 9 5.82 7.48 -4.87
CA VAL A 9 5.16 7.33 -3.57
C VAL A 9 6.06 7.89 -2.46
N LEU A 10 7.34 7.50 -2.42
CA LEU A 10 8.29 8.00 -1.45
C LEU A 10 8.47 9.51 -1.58
N ALA A 11 8.69 10.03 -2.79
CA ALA A 11 8.84 11.47 -3.01
C ALA A 11 7.60 12.23 -2.53
N HIS A 12 6.39 11.69 -2.74
CA HIS A 12 5.15 12.32 -2.29
C HIS A 12 5.02 12.33 -0.77
N LEU A 13 5.22 11.18 -0.12
CA LEU A 13 5.07 11.00 1.32
C LEU A 13 6.18 11.70 2.10
N CYS A 14 7.42 11.57 1.65
CA CYS A 14 8.59 12.20 2.27
C CYS A 14 8.64 13.70 2.08
N ARG A 15 8.11 14.25 0.98
CA ARG A 15 7.93 15.71 0.84
C ARG A 15 7.02 16.29 1.94
N LYS A 16 6.11 15.48 2.48
CA LYS A 16 5.20 15.87 3.57
C LYS A 16 5.66 15.37 4.95
N GLY A 17 6.65 14.48 5.01
CA GLY A 17 7.10 13.84 6.26
C GLY A 17 6.03 12.95 6.90
N LEU A 18 5.21 12.29 6.08
CA LEU A 18 4.07 11.49 6.55
C LEU A 18 4.23 10.01 6.19
N PHE A 19 3.48 9.18 6.90
CA PHE A 19 3.30 7.77 6.57
C PHE A 19 1.97 7.55 5.84
N GLY A 20 2.02 6.81 4.74
CA GLY A 20 0.83 6.43 3.97
C GLY A 20 0.05 5.29 4.63
N ASP A 21 -1.27 5.31 4.47
CA ASP A 21 -2.17 4.20 4.82
C ASP A 21 -2.07 3.13 3.73
N VAL A 22 -1.92 1.86 4.12
CA VAL A 22 -1.75 0.76 3.16
C VAL A 22 -2.96 -0.15 3.22
N ARG A 23 -3.56 -0.42 2.05
CA ARG A 23 -4.62 -1.42 1.91
C ARG A 23 -4.23 -2.47 0.92
N ALA A 24 -4.29 -3.74 1.32
CA ALA A 24 -4.10 -4.84 0.39
C ALA A 24 -5.47 -5.31 -0.14
N TRP A 25 -5.56 -5.43 -1.45
CA TRP A 25 -6.68 -6.00 -2.19
C TRP A 25 -6.20 -7.25 -2.91
N CYS A 26 -6.62 -8.40 -2.41
CA CYS A 26 -6.30 -9.69 -3.01
C CYS A 26 -7.55 -10.26 -3.67
N GLU A 27 -7.56 -10.32 -5.01
CA GLU A 27 -8.58 -11.09 -5.71
C GLU A 27 -8.25 -12.59 -5.59
N SER A 28 -9.29 -13.42 -5.51
CA SER A 28 -9.13 -14.86 -5.33
C SER A 28 -8.26 -15.43 -6.45
N ARG A 29 -7.11 -16.00 -6.04
CA ARG A 29 -5.95 -16.47 -6.83
C ARG A 29 -4.79 -15.45 -6.92
N PHE A 30 -4.07 -15.29 -5.81
CA PHE A 30 -2.67 -14.82 -5.73
C PHE A 30 -2.32 -13.44 -6.30
N ASP A 31 -3.28 -12.69 -6.83
CA ASP A 31 -3.06 -11.34 -7.33
C ASP A 31 -3.47 -10.33 -6.25
N CYS A 32 -2.51 -10.03 -5.36
CA CYS A 32 -2.65 -9.01 -4.33
C CYS A 32 -2.08 -7.69 -4.84
N VAL A 33 -2.93 -6.67 -4.92
CA VAL A 33 -2.52 -5.30 -5.19
C VAL A 33 -2.55 -4.48 -3.90
N TYR A 34 -1.57 -3.62 -3.72
CA TYR A 34 -1.39 -2.78 -2.54
C TYR A 34 -1.70 -1.34 -2.90
N VAL A 35 -2.67 -0.74 -2.22
CA VAL A 35 -3.07 0.65 -2.41
C VAL A 35 -2.53 1.48 -1.26
N VAL A 36 -1.59 2.37 -1.55
CA VAL A 36 -1.05 3.35 -0.61
C VAL A 36 -1.83 4.65 -0.74
N THR A 37 -2.40 5.13 0.35
CA THR A 37 -3.17 6.36 0.41
C THR A 37 -2.46 7.38 1.28
N CYS A 38 -2.21 8.58 0.74
CA CYS A 38 -1.69 9.68 1.54
C CYS A 38 -2.80 10.25 2.43
N PRO A 39 -2.63 10.30 3.77
CA PRO A 39 -3.68 10.76 4.69
C PRO A 39 -3.98 12.26 4.59
N ASP A 40 -3.05 13.05 4.03
CA ASP A 40 -3.17 14.51 3.94
C ASP A 40 -3.94 14.96 2.68
N CYS A 41 -3.65 14.37 1.53
CA CYS A 41 -4.25 14.77 0.24
C CYS A 41 -5.21 13.74 -0.36
N GLY A 42 -5.26 12.52 0.18
CA GLY A 42 -6.08 11.43 -0.34
C GLY A 42 -5.59 10.83 -1.67
N CYS A 43 -4.38 11.18 -2.14
CA CYS A 43 -3.77 10.56 -3.31
C CYS A 43 -3.59 9.05 -3.07
N ARG A 44 -3.99 8.25 -4.06
CA ARG A 44 -3.95 6.79 -4.03
C ARG A 44 -2.97 6.29 -5.07
N PHE A 45 -2.08 5.40 -4.66
CA PHE A 45 -1.08 4.76 -5.51
C PHE A 45 -1.31 3.26 -5.43
N VAL A 46 -1.52 2.62 -6.57
CA VAL A 46 -1.64 1.16 -6.65
C VAL A 46 -0.24 0.61 -6.89
N LEU A 47 0.14 -0.44 -6.20
CA LEU A 47 1.43 -1.09 -6.29
C LEU A 47 1.19 -2.60 -6.39
N ASP A 48 1.99 -3.30 -7.17
CA ASP A 48 2.07 -4.75 -7.08
C ASP A 48 2.85 -5.21 -5.84
N GLU A 49 2.87 -6.50 -5.57
CA GLU A 49 3.57 -7.08 -4.41
C GLU A 49 5.07 -6.75 -4.40
N THR A 50 5.74 -6.78 -5.55
CA THR A 50 7.17 -6.52 -5.67
C THR A 50 7.47 -5.03 -5.42
N GLU A 51 6.68 -4.14 -6.02
CA GLU A 51 6.79 -2.69 -5.79
C GLU A 51 6.51 -2.32 -4.33
N PHE A 52 5.50 -2.93 -3.72
CA PHE A 52 5.17 -2.70 -2.32
C PHE A 52 6.29 -3.18 -1.39
N GLN A 53 6.87 -4.35 -1.65
CA GLN A 53 7.99 -4.85 -0.86
C GLN A 53 9.20 -3.91 -0.94
N GLU A 54 9.55 -3.43 -2.13
CA GLU A 54 10.61 -2.43 -2.30
C GLU A 54 10.30 -1.14 -1.52
N LEU A 55 9.05 -0.66 -1.60
CA LEU A 55 8.61 0.52 -0.87
C LEU A 55 8.78 0.35 0.65
N VAL A 56 8.42 -0.80 1.19
CA VAL A 56 8.58 -1.13 2.63
C VAL A 56 10.06 -1.15 3.01
N GLU A 57 10.91 -1.79 2.22
CA GLU A 57 12.36 -1.85 2.50
C GLU A 57 12.98 -0.45 2.53
N ARG A 58 12.65 0.40 1.54
CA ARG A 58 13.16 1.78 1.48
C ARG A 58 12.58 2.67 2.58
N SER A 59 11.30 2.49 2.93
CA SER A 59 10.67 3.21 4.04
C SER A 59 11.29 2.84 5.38
N ASN A 60 11.59 1.55 5.58
CA ASN A 60 12.24 1.06 6.80
C ASN A 60 13.68 1.55 6.93
N ALA A 61 14.40 1.76 5.81
CA ALA A 61 15.72 2.37 5.81
C ALA A 61 15.69 3.87 6.18
N LEU A 62 14.63 4.59 5.77
CA LEU A 62 14.48 6.02 6.07
C LEU A 62 13.96 6.31 7.47
N GLN A 63 13.06 5.47 8.01
CA GLN A 63 12.39 5.59 9.33
C GLN A 63 11.64 6.91 9.61
N VAL A 64 11.63 7.87 8.69
CA VAL A 64 11.01 9.20 8.87
C VAL A 64 9.76 9.43 8.00
N CYS A 65 9.59 8.66 6.92
CA CYS A 65 8.50 8.79 5.96
C CYS A 65 8.35 7.51 5.14
N GLY A 66 7.20 7.35 4.47
CA GLY A 66 6.93 6.20 3.60
C GLY A 66 5.75 5.39 4.09
N VAL A 67 5.89 4.07 4.21
CA VAL A 67 4.82 3.18 4.71
C VAL A 67 5.30 2.38 5.90
N LEU A 68 4.38 2.07 6.82
CA LEU A 68 4.66 1.21 7.96
C LEU A 68 4.23 -0.23 7.63
N PRO A 69 5.10 -1.25 7.85
CA PRO A 69 4.75 -2.65 7.59
C PRO A 69 3.61 -3.15 8.49
N THR A 70 3.39 -2.49 9.63
CA THR A 70 2.29 -2.80 10.57
C THR A 70 0.95 -2.16 10.20
N ALA A 71 0.91 -1.27 9.20
CA ALA A 71 -0.29 -0.51 8.82
C ALA A 71 -1.05 -1.11 7.62
N ILE A 72 -0.82 -2.38 7.30
CA ILE A 72 -1.45 -3.05 6.15
C ILE A 72 -2.83 -3.59 6.56
N ASP A 73 -3.89 -2.90 6.14
CA ASP A 73 -5.27 -3.43 6.24
C ASP A 73 -5.51 -4.39 5.07
N VAL A 74 -5.45 -5.70 5.34
CA VAL A 74 -5.72 -6.73 4.34
C VAL A 74 -7.22 -6.96 4.28
N ARG A 75 -7.86 -6.36 3.28
CA ARG A 75 -9.25 -6.70 2.95
C ARG A 75 -9.26 -7.88 2.00
N MET A 76 -9.30 -9.09 2.58
CA MET A 76 -9.77 -10.23 1.82
C MET A 76 -11.21 -9.97 1.40
N PHE A 77 -11.53 -10.20 0.13
CA PHE A 77 -12.90 -10.31 -0.32
C PHE A 77 -13.52 -11.46 0.48
N GLN A 78 -14.22 -11.17 1.58
CA GLN A 78 -15.16 -12.15 2.11
C GLN A 78 -16.21 -12.29 1.01
N PRO A 79 -16.33 -13.46 0.33
CA PRO A 79 -17.52 -13.69 -0.46
C PRO A 79 -18.68 -13.46 0.49
N ARG A 80 -19.57 -12.52 0.16
CA ARG A 80 -20.80 -12.33 0.93
C ARG A 80 -21.49 -13.70 0.94
N LEU A 81 -21.36 -14.43 2.06
CA LEU A 81 -22.20 -15.57 2.32
C LEU A 81 -23.62 -15.05 2.18
N PRO A 82 -24.46 -15.59 1.26
CA PRO A 82 -25.86 -15.26 1.30
C PRO A 82 -26.34 -15.67 2.70
N PHE A 83 -26.90 -14.72 3.44
CA PHE A 83 -27.63 -15.01 4.65
C PHE A 83 -28.75 -15.97 4.26
N SER A 84 -28.55 -17.28 4.47
CA SER A 84 -29.61 -18.27 4.40
C SER A 84 -30.51 -18.05 5.61
N GLY A 85 -31.59 -17.30 5.40
CA GLY A 85 -32.77 -17.30 6.28
C GLY A 85 -33.70 -18.47 5.96
#